data_AF-A0A9P8BLZ4-F1
#
_entry.id   AF-A0A9P8BLZ4-F1
#
_cell.length_a   1.000
_cell.length_b   1.000
_cell.length_c   1.000
_cell.angle_alpha   90.00
_cell.angle_beta   90.00
_cell.angle_gamma   90.00
#
_symmetry.space_group_name_H-M   'P 1'
#
loop_
_entity.id
_entity.type
_entity.pdbx_description
1 polymer ?
#
loop_
_entity_poly.entity_id
_entity_poly.type
_entity_poly.pdbx_seq_one_letter_code
_entity_poly.pdbx_strand_id
1 'polypeptide(L)'
;MPAIGTDRPNAVLDAPNNNLDIPIPNANPTAEATLPRARESSLIRELAIVSLIVAPLALLPLLATRHGLRRISQHVHEIKTLQADAIHQSSLMSSRAAMQDRTRLESMRMEFMKHREVSGMRLGTMGKEVRELQKILAEVKSRADADAQAVEDGLSAKSEVAAVRNDMKALALAVHTVAKGQAGVHLSAQTLEGMASSLVDIAAFIEEVETLEGLERRGSDPRGVEKIRKLALKLHSVAGSPPQPQMRDSSQQTQV
;
A
#
# COMPACT_ATOMS: atom_id res chain seq x y z
N MET A 1 -14.42 -19.48 -17.73
CA MET A 1 -15.18 -20.46 -18.53
C MET A 1 -16.43 -20.83 -17.74
N PRO A 2 -17.55 -20.12 -17.92
CA PRO A 2 -18.82 -20.59 -17.40
C PRO A 2 -19.55 -21.39 -18.49
N ALA A 3 -19.92 -22.62 -18.14
CA ALA A 3 -20.82 -23.46 -18.89
C ALA A 3 -22.24 -22.88 -18.80
N ILE A 4 -22.79 -22.46 -19.93
CA ILE A 4 -24.20 -22.06 -20.02
C ILE A 4 -24.96 -23.27 -20.52
N GLY A 5 -25.53 -23.99 -19.56
CA GLY A 5 -26.60 -24.95 -19.82
C GLY A 5 -27.90 -24.19 -20.11
N THR A 6 -28.54 -24.52 -21.21
CA THR A 6 -29.94 -24.17 -21.45
C THR A 6 -30.69 -25.44 -21.77
N ASP A 7 -31.09 -26.13 -20.71
CA ASP A 7 -32.30 -26.94 -20.70
C ASP A 7 -33.51 -26.02 -20.87
N ARG A 8 -34.32 -26.28 -21.89
CA ARG A 8 -35.77 -26.09 -21.82
C ARG A 8 -36.46 -26.84 -22.97
N PRO A 9 -37.19 -27.93 -22.67
CA PRO A 9 -38.15 -28.49 -23.60
C PRO A 9 -39.44 -27.70 -23.49
N ASN A 10 -39.85 -27.03 -24.58
CA ASN A 10 -41.20 -26.47 -24.64
C ASN A 10 -42.16 -27.54 -25.14
N ALA A 11 -42.92 -28.05 -24.18
CA ALA A 11 -44.13 -28.81 -24.35
C ALA A 11 -45.17 -28.03 -25.18
N VAL A 12 -45.77 -28.74 -26.12
CA VAL A 12 -47.23 -28.91 -26.30
C VAL A 12 -48.10 -27.72 -25.91
N LEU A 13 -48.76 -27.13 -26.90
CA LEU A 13 -50.11 -26.59 -26.73
C LEU A 13 -50.93 -26.94 -27.97
N ASP A 14 -51.82 -27.90 -27.75
CA ASP A 14 -52.87 -28.38 -28.63
C ASP A 14 -53.71 -27.22 -29.17
N ALA A 15 -53.89 -27.18 -30.49
CA ALA A 15 -54.94 -26.40 -31.11
C ALA A 15 -56.25 -27.21 -31.07
N PRO A 16 -57.33 -26.71 -30.45
CA PRO A 16 -58.63 -27.37 -30.54
C PRO A 16 -59.17 -27.25 -31.96
N ASN A 17 -59.31 -28.41 -32.61
CA ASN A 17 -59.96 -28.58 -33.89
C ASN A 17 -61.48 -28.40 -33.70
N ASN A 18 -61.96 -27.16 -33.76
CA ASN A 18 -63.38 -26.83 -33.71
C ASN A 18 -64.05 -27.24 -35.04
N ASN A 19 -64.30 -28.55 -35.19
CA ASN A 19 -65.35 -29.06 -36.07
C ASN A 19 -66.69 -28.56 -35.52
N LEU A 20 -67.14 -27.43 -36.04
CA LEU A 20 -68.50 -26.95 -35.83
C LEU A 20 -69.42 -27.77 -36.73
N ASP A 21 -69.92 -28.89 -36.18
CA ASP A 21 -71.03 -29.66 -36.72
C ASP A 21 -72.26 -28.74 -36.78
N ILE A 22 -72.62 -28.31 -37.99
CA ILE A 22 -73.85 -27.56 -38.24
C ILE A 22 -74.92 -28.60 -38.58
N PRO A 23 -75.98 -28.77 -37.78
CA PRO A 23 -77.06 -29.68 -38.11
C PRO A 23 -77.86 -29.13 -39.29
N ILE A 24 -77.93 -29.92 -40.37
CA ILE A 24 -78.82 -29.70 -41.51
C ILE A 24 -80.27 -29.86 -41.01
N PRO A 25 -81.13 -28.83 -41.07
CA PRO A 25 -82.54 -29.00 -40.79
C PRO A 25 -83.23 -29.66 -41.99
N ASN A 26 -83.82 -30.81 -41.71
CA ASN A 26 -84.61 -31.64 -42.59
C ASN A 26 -85.80 -30.83 -43.18
N ALA A 27 -85.88 -30.76 -44.50
CA ALA A 27 -86.97 -30.09 -45.21
C ALA A 27 -88.25 -30.94 -45.12
N ASN A 28 -89.25 -30.44 -44.40
CA ASN A 28 -90.63 -30.92 -44.52
C ASN A 28 -91.37 -30.05 -45.55
N PRO A 29 -91.88 -30.63 -46.66
CA PRO A 29 -92.68 -29.90 -47.64
C PRO A 29 -94.15 -29.94 -47.22
N THR A 30 -94.69 -28.84 -46.71
CA THR A 30 -96.14 -28.73 -46.52
C THR A 30 -96.65 -27.33 -46.81
N ALA A 31 -97.69 -27.30 -47.64
CA ALA A 31 -98.66 -26.24 -47.90
C ALA A 31 -98.26 -25.14 -48.89
N GLU A 32 -98.61 -25.43 -50.16
CA GLU A 32 -99.04 -24.45 -51.15
C GLU A 32 -100.09 -23.50 -50.53
N ALA A 33 -99.69 -22.24 -50.33
CA ALA A 33 -100.61 -21.13 -50.15
C ALA A 33 -100.42 -20.17 -51.33
N THR A 34 -101.33 -20.26 -52.29
CA THR A 34 -101.46 -19.39 -53.44
C THR A 34 -101.80 -17.97 -52.99
N LEU A 35 -100.77 -17.11 -52.93
CA LEU A 35 -100.92 -15.66 -52.77
C LEU A 35 -100.81 -14.94 -54.13
N PRO A 36 -101.55 -13.83 -54.33
CA PRO A 36 -101.77 -13.20 -55.63
C PRO A 36 -100.50 -12.50 -56.15
N ARG A 37 -99.89 -13.15 -57.15
CA ARG A 37 -98.70 -12.76 -57.91
C ARG A 37 -98.96 -11.59 -58.88
N ALA A 38 -99.19 -10.38 -58.37
CA ALA A 38 -99.39 -9.22 -59.26
C ALA A 38 -98.88 -7.86 -58.78
N ARG A 39 -98.22 -7.73 -57.62
CA ARG A 39 -97.67 -6.41 -57.17
C ARG A 39 -96.19 -6.38 -56.77
N GLU A 40 -95.53 -7.52 -56.64
CA GLU A 40 -94.13 -7.60 -56.16
C GLU A 40 -93.10 -7.05 -57.15
N SER A 41 -93.41 -7.01 -58.45
CA SER A 41 -92.49 -6.48 -59.47
C SER A 41 -92.24 -4.98 -59.33
N SER A 42 -93.16 -4.23 -58.71
CA SER A 42 -93.00 -2.79 -58.47
C SER A 42 -92.00 -2.50 -57.35
N LEU A 43 -92.09 -3.23 -56.23
CA LEU A 43 -91.19 -3.07 -55.08
C LEU A 43 -89.77 -3.53 -55.39
N ILE A 44 -89.61 -4.63 -56.13
CA ILE A 44 -88.29 -5.09 -56.57
C ILE A 44 -87.63 -4.03 -57.46
N ARG A 45 -88.41 -3.37 -58.35
CA ARG A 45 -87.91 -2.30 -59.21
C ARG A 45 -87.54 -1.05 -58.41
N GLU A 46 -88.35 -0.65 -57.44
CA GLU A 46 -88.04 0.51 -56.58
C GLU A 46 -86.83 0.24 -55.69
N LEU A 47 -86.72 -0.95 -55.09
CA LEU A 47 -85.54 -1.37 -54.32
C LEU A 47 -84.28 -1.47 -55.19
N ALA A 48 -84.40 -1.92 -56.44
CA ALA A 48 -83.29 -1.92 -57.39
C ALA A 48 -82.81 -0.50 -57.69
N ILE A 49 -83.72 0.46 -57.87
CA ILE A 49 -83.35 1.86 -58.13
C ILE A 49 -82.72 2.50 -56.88
N VAL A 50 -83.31 2.30 -55.70
CA VAL A 50 -82.76 2.85 -54.44
C VAL A 50 -81.40 2.23 -54.13
N SER A 51 -81.23 0.91 -54.29
CA SER A 51 -79.92 0.27 -54.09
C SER A 51 -78.88 0.72 -55.12
N LEU A 52 -79.27 1.02 -56.37
CA LEU A 52 -78.36 1.57 -57.38
C LEU A 52 -77.81 2.95 -56.98
N ILE A 53 -78.56 3.74 -56.20
CA ILE A 53 -78.13 5.06 -55.72
C ILE A 53 -77.38 4.94 -54.39
N VAL A 54 -77.88 4.14 -53.46
CA VAL A 54 -77.32 4.03 -52.10
C VAL A 54 -76.05 3.17 -52.07
N ALA A 55 -75.96 2.10 -52.87
CA ALA A 55 -74.80 1.22 -52.90
C ALA A 55 -73.48 1.94 -53.26
N PRO A 56 -73.38 2.77 -54.32
CA PRO A 56 -72.14 3.50 -54.59
C PRO A 56 -71.79 4.51 -53.49
N LEU A 57 -72.80 5.17 -52.91
CA LEU A 57 -72.61 6.08 -51.75
C LEU A 57 -72.08 5.34 -50.52
N ALA A 58 -72.55 4.11 -50.26
CA ALA A 58 -72.06 3.27 -49.17
C ALA A 58 -70.68 2.65 -49.46
N LEU A 59 -70.33 2.43 -50.73
CA LEU A 59 -69.05 1.84 -51.16
C LEU A 59 -67.88 2.83 -51.14
N LEU A 60 -68.12 4.13 -51.38
CA LEU A 60 -67.08 5.16 -51.38
C LEU A 60 -66.22 5.20 -50.10
N PRO A 61 -66.80 5.25 -48.88
CA PRO A 61 -65.99 5.23 -47.64
C PRO A 61 -65.23 3.91 -47.47
N LEU A 62 -65.78 2.80 -47.98
CA LEU A 62 -65.15 1.48 -47.91
C LEU A 62 -63.95 1.38 -48.87
N LEU A 63 -64.01 2.04 -50.03
CA LEU A 63 -62.88 2.17 -50.95
C LEU A 63 -61.81 3.11 -50.39
N ALA A 64 -62.20 4.24 -49.81
CA ALA A 64 -61.28 5.20 -49.20
C ALA A 64 -60.47 4.55 -48.06
N THR A 65 -61.12 3.81 -47.17
CA THR A 65 -60.47 3.06 -46.09
C THR A 65 -59.56 1.96 -46.62
N ARG A 66 -59.93 1.25 -47.70
CA ARG A 66 -59.07 0.25 -48.34
C ARG A 66 -57.77 0.84 -48.89
N HIS A 67 -57.84 2.03 -49.48
CA HIS A 67 -56.63 2.73 -49.94
C HIS A 67 -55.76 3.20 -48.77
N GLY A 68 -56.37 3.69 -47.69
CA GLY A 68 -55.66 4.05 -46.46
C GLY A 68 -54.94 2.84 -45.83
N LEU A 69 -55.63 1.71 -45.70
CA LEU A 69 -55.07 0.46 -45.20
C LEU A 69 -53.87 -0.02 -46.01
N ARG A 70 -53.91 0.13 -47.35
CA ARG A 70 -52.76 -0.22 -48.22
C ARG A 70 -51.55 0.67 -47.93
N ARG A 71 -51.73 1.99 -47.81
CA ARG A 71 -50.62 2.90 -47.46
C ARG A 71 -50.04 2.61 -46.07
N ILE A 72 -50.90 2.38 -45.09
CA ILE A 72 -50.46 2.02 -43.73
C ILE A 72 -49.69 0.69 -43.76
N SER A 73 -50.16 -0.31 -44.52
CA SER A 73 -49.45 -1.59 -44.64
C SER A 73 -48.07 -1.44 -45.27
N GLN A 74 -47.91 -0.51 -46.24
CA GLN A 74 -46.62 -0.21 -46.85
C GLN A 74 -45.69 0.45 -45.84
N HIS A 75 -46.15 1.47 -45.10
CA HIS A 75 -45.35 2.12 -44.06
C HIS A 75 -44.99 1.18 -42.91
N VAL A 76 -45.88 0.28 -42.51
CA VAL A 76 -45.57 -0.73 -41.49
C VAL A 76 -44.49 -1.69 -42.00
N HIS A 77 -44.49 -2.03 -43.29
CA HIS A 77 -43.44 -2.86 -43.87
C HIS A 77 -42.10 -2.13 -43.91
N GLU A 78 -42.07 -0.87 -44.36
CA GLU A 78 -40.87 -0.02 -44.36
C GLU A 78 -40.28 0.17 -42.96
N ILE A 79 -41.14 0.42 -41.96
CA ILE A 79 -40.69 0.56 -40.57
C ILE A 79 -40.11 -0.76 -40.06
N LYS A 80 -40.73 -1.90 -40.39
CA LYS A 80 -40.20 -3.22 -39.99
C LYS A 80 -38.85 -3.52 -40.63
N THR A 81 -38.65 -3.17 -41.90
CA THR A 81 -37.35 -3.37 -42.57
C THR A 81 -36.30 -2.45 -41.98
N LEU A 82 -36.62 -1.16 -41.77
CA LEU A 82 -35.70 -0.22 -41.11
C LEU A 82 -35.36 -0.65 -39.67
N GLN A 83 -36.30 -1.21 -38.93
CA GLN A 83 -36.06 -1.73 -37.59
C GLN A 83 -35.14 -2.95 -37.62
N ALA A 84 -35.33 -3.88 -38.57
CA ALA A 84 -34.45 -5.02 -38.74
C ALA A 84 -33.01 -4.59 -39.07
N ASP A 85 -32.87 -3.61 -39.98
CA ASP A 85 -31.56 -3.05 -40.34
C ASP A 85 -30.90 -2.33 -39.16
N ALA A 86 -31.66 -1.56 -38.38
CA ALA A 86 -31.14 -0.89 -37.18
C ALA A 86 -30.68 -1.89 -36.10
N ILE A 87 -31.43 -2.98 -35.89
CA ILE A 87 -31.04 -4.06 -34.98
C ILE A 87 -29.75 -4.74 -35.47
N HIS A 88 -29.66 -5.02 -36.78
CA HIS A 88 -28.47 -5.61 -37.39
C HIS A 88 -27.25 -4.68 -37.31
N GLN A 89 -27.44 -3.38 -37.53
CA GLN A 89 -26.36 -2.41 -37.39
C GLN A 89 -25.90 -2.27 -35.93
N SER A 90 -26.83 -2.27 -34.99
CA SER A 90 -26.54 -2.26 -33.55
C SER A 90 -25.75 -3.51 -33.12
N SER A 91 -26.11 -4.70 -33.62
CA SER A 91 -25.38 -5.93 -33.32
C SER A 91 -23.97 -5.95 -33.92
N LEU A 92 -23.78 -5.37 -35.11
CA LEU A 92 -22.45 -5.20 -35.70
C LEU A 92 -21.59 -4.21 -34.90
N MET A 93 -22.18 -3.10 -34.43
CA MET A 93 -21.45 -2.12 -33.62
C MET A 93 -21.09 -2.68 -32.24
N SER A 94 -21.99 -3.42 -31.59
CA SER A 94 -21.70 -4.05 -30.31
C SER A 94 -20.64 -5.15 -30.44
N SER A 95 -20.66 -5.94 -31.54
CA SER A 95 -19.61 -6.91 -31.84
C SER A 95 -18.25 -6.24 -32.05
N ARG A 96 -18.20 -5.11 -32.77
CA ARG A 96 -16.97 -4.32 -32.95
C ARG A 96 -16.46 -3.75 -31.63
N ALA A 97 -17.33 -3.21 -30.78
CA ALA A 97 -16.96 -2.71 -29.46
C ALA A 97 -16.38 -3.83 -28.59
N ALA A 98 -17.02 -5.01 -28.58
CA ALA A 98 -16.52 -6.17 -27.85
C ALA A 98 -15.15 -6.67 -28.36
N MET A 99 -14.90 -6.60 -29.68
CA MET A 99 -13.58 -6.90 -30.23
C MET A 99 -12.52 -5.87 -29.80
N GLN A 100 -12.84 -4.58 -29.81
CA GLN A 100 -11.93 -3.54 -29.34
C GLN A 100 -11.59 -3.73 -27.86
N ASP A 101 -12.59 -4.01 -27.02
CA ASP A 101 -12.39 -4.28 -25.60
C ASP A 101 -11.49 -5.50 -25.38
N ARG A 102 -11.67 -6.56 -26.17
CA ARG A 102 -10.79 -7.73 -26.12
C ARG A 102 -9.35 -7.39 -26.48
N THR A 103 -9.13 -6.63 -27.56
CA THR A 103 -7.76 -6.22 -27.96
C THR A 103 -7.11 -5.33 -26.90
N ARG A 104 -7.88 -4.44 -26.27
CA ARG A 104 -7.42 -3.59 -25.16
C ARG A 104 -7.10 -4.40 -23.91
N LEU A 105 -7.88 -5.44 -23.61
CA LEU A 105 -7.61 -6.33 -22.50
C LEU A 105 -6.33 -7.15 -22.75
N GLU A 106 -6.13 -7.63 -23.98
CA GLU A 106 -4.93 -8.36 -24.38
C GLU A 106 -3.69 -7.46 -24.29
N SER A 107 -3.77 -6.19 -24.73
CA SER A 107 -2.65 -5.25 -24.60
C SER A 107 -2.31 -4.97 -23.13
N MET A 108 -3.30 -4.71 -22.28
CA MET A 108 -3.09 -4.53 -20.84
C MET A 108 -2.46 -5.79 -20.22
N ARG A 109 -2.93 -6.98 -20.58
CA ARG A 109 -2.37 -8.24 -20.08
C ARG A 109 -0.89 -8.41 -20.48
N MET A 110 -0.53 -8.05 -21.70
CA MET A 110 0.85 -8.08 -22.18
C MET A 110 1.71 -7.05 -21.42
N GLU A 111 1.21 -5.85 -21.17
CA GLU A 111 1.88 -4.84 -20.36
C GLU A 111 2.09 -5.32 -18.92
N PHE A 112 1.10 -5.95 -18.29
CA PHE A 112 1.23 -6.56 -16.97
C PHE A 112 2.26 -7.69 -16.93
N MET A 113 2.29 -8.55 -17.96
CA MET A 113 3.29 -9.62 -18.06
C MET A 113 4.71 -9.03 -18.19
N LYS A 114 4.87 -7.99 -19.02
CA LYS A 114 6.13 -7.25 -19.14
C LYS A 114 6.55 -6.60 -17.82
N HIS A 115 5.62 -5.96 -17.11
CA HIS A 115 5.89 -5.39 -15.79
C HIS A 115 6.25 -6.45 -14.76
N ARG A 116 5.61 -7.62 -14.81
CA ARG A 116 5.90 -8.75 -13.93
C ARG A 116 7.28 -9.33 -14.21
N GLU A 117 7.69 -9.44 -15.46
CA GLU A 117 9.02 -9.91 -15.84
C GLU A 117 10.10 -8.94 -15.33
N VAL A 118 9.93 -7.63 -15.57
CA VAL A 118 10.84 -6.60 -15.08
C VAL A 118 10.89 -6.59 -13.54
N SER A 119 9.74 -6.69 -12.88
CA SER A 119 9.67 -6.72 -11.42
C SER A 119 10.25 -8.02 -10.85
N GLY A 120 10.07 -9.15 -11.52
CA GLY A 120 10.66 -10.44 -11.17
C GLY A 120 12.19 -10.43 -11.28
N MET A 121 12.73 -9.78 -12.31
CA MET A 121 14.17 -9.56 -12.43
C MET A 121 14.71 -8.69 -11.28
N ARG A 122 13.99 -7.62 -10.91
CA ARG A 122 14.36 -6.74 -9.81
C ARG A 122 14.27 -7.44 -8.44
N LEU A 123 13.30 -8.34 -8.26
CA LEU A 123 13.21 -9.18 -7.07
C LEU A 123 14.35 -10.21 -7.03
N GLY A 124 14.75 -10.72 -8.19
CA GLY A 124 15.89 -11.63 -8.34
C GLY A 124 17.23 -10.97 -7.97
N THR A 125 17.44 -9.69 -8.34
CA THR A 125 18.63 -8.94 -7.92
C THR A 125 18.59 -8.60 -6.43
N MET A 126 17.43 -8.17 -5.92
CA MET A 126 17.24 -7.88 -4.50
C MET A 126 17.44 -9.12 -3.62
N GLY A 127 17.03 -10.31 -4.10
CA GLY A 127 17.29 -11.58 -3.41
C GLY A 127 18.78 -11.94 -3.34
N LYS A 128 19.60 -11.50 -4.30
CA LYS A 128 21.07 -11.65 -4.24
C LYS A 128 21.68 -10.69 -3.23
N GLU A 129 21.24 -9.42 -3.26
CA GLU A 129 21.68 -8.39 -2.30
C GLU A 129 21.35 -8.79 -0.85
N VAL A 130 20.16 -9.33 -0.59
CA VAL A 130 19.77 -9.82 0.75
C VAL A 130 20.65 -10.98 1.20
N ARG A 131 21.00 -11.93 0.31
CA ARG A 131 21.94 -13.01 0.66
C ARG A 131 23.34 -12.49 0.95
N GLU A 132 23.79 -11.47 0.21
CA GLU A 132 25.09 -10.85 0.41
C GLU A 132 25.14 -10.08 1.74
N LEU A 133 24.10 -9.30 2.04
CA LEU A 133 23.95 -8.64 3.34
C LEU A 133 23.88 -9.66 4.49
N GLN A 134 23.20 -10.79 4.30
CA GLN A 134 23.13 -11.85 5.30
C GLN A 134 24.49 -12.51 5.53
N LYS A 135 25.32 -12.63 4.48
CA LYS A 135 26.70 -13.11 4.59
C LYS A 135 27.58 -12.12 5.36
N ILE A 136 27.49 -10.82 5.04
CA ILE A 136 28.21 -9.76 5.76
C ILE A 136 27.79 -9.75 7.23
N LEU A 137 26.49 -9.87 7.53
CA LEU A 137 25.98 -9.91 8.90
C LEU A 137 26.54 -11.12 9.67
N ALA A 138 26.62 -12.30 9.03
CA ALA A 138 27.20 -13.49 9.64
C ALA A 138 28.70 -13.30 9.94
N GLU A 139 29.46 -12.65 9.04
CA GLU A 139 30.87 -12.34 9.25
C GLU A 139 31.08 -11.29 10.36
N VAL A 140 30.28 -10.23 10.39
CA VAL A 140 30.32 -9.22 11.47
C VAL A 140 30.00 -9.87 12.80
N LYS A 141 29.01 -10.76 12.85
CA LYS A 141 28.68 -11.51 14.06
C LYS A 141 29.84 -12.39 14.51
N SER A 142 30.49 -13.12 13.60
CA SER A 142 31.63 -13.96 13.99
C SER A 142 32.83 -13.13 14.47
N ARG A 143 33.04 -11.95 13.89
CA ARG A 143 34.07 -11.01 14.38
C ARG A 143 33.73 -10.48 15.78
N ALA A 144 32.47 -10.10 16.01
CA ALA A 144 32.02 -9.64 17.32
C ALA A 144 32.16 -10.74 18.39
N ASP A 145 31.85 -11.99 18.05
CA ASP A 145 32.03 -13.13 18.95
C ASP A 145 33.52 -13.39 19.24
N ALA A 146 34.40 -13.26 18.24
CA ALA A 146 35.86 -13.37 18.42
C ALA A 146 36.43 -12.21 19.27
N ASP A 147 35.94 -10.99 19.07
CA ASP A 147 36.34 -9.83 19.87
C ASP A 147 35.84 -9.95 21.32
N ALA A 148 34.62 -10.47 21.53
CA ALA A 148 34.10 -10.75 22.87
C ALA A 148 34.97 -11.78 23.60
N GLN A 149 35.45 -12.80 22.89
CA GLN A 149 36.35 -13.81 23.45
C GLN A 149 37.73 -13.22 23.79
N ALA A 150 38.27 -12.35 22.94
CA ALA A 150 39.50 -11.60 23.23
C ALA A 150 39.35 -10.64 24.42
N VAL A 151 38.17 -10.05 24.62
CA VAL A 151 37.87 -9.23 25.80
C VAL A 151 37.78 -10.09 27.07
N GLU A 152 37.24 -11.31 26.99
CA GLU A 152 37.20 -12.25 28.12
C GLU A 152 38.61 -12.70 28.52
N ASP A 153 39.46 -13.02 27.54
CA ASP A 153 40.89 -13.29 27.76
C ASP A 153 41.61 -12.06 28.34
N GLY A 154 41.27 -10.86 27.87
CA GLY A 154 41.77 -9.60 28.41
C GLY A 154 41.27 -9.28 29.82
N LEU A 155 40.08 -9.75 30.21
CA LEU A 155 39.54 -9.63 31.58
C LEU A 155 40.25 -10.59 32.53
N SER A 156 40.63 -11.78 32.07
CA SER A 156 41.53 -12.68 32.80
C SER A 156 42.88 -12.02 33.06
N ALA A 157 43.49 -11.40 32.03
CA ALA A 157 44.72 -10.62 32.18
C ALA A 157 44.54 -9.40 33.11
N LYS A 158 43.38 -8.73 33.10
CA LYS A 158 43.08 -7.64 34.05
C LYS A 158 42.92 -8.14 35.48
N SER A 159 42.47 -9.37 35.70
CA SER A 159 42.40 -9.97 37.03
C SER A 159 43.79 -10.27 37.60
N GLU A 160 44.73 -10.70 36.76
CA GLU A 160 46.15 -10.84 37.12
C GLU A 160 46.78 -9.49 37.44
N VAL A 161 46.51 -8.46 36.63
CA VAL A 161 46.97 -7.09 36.90
C VAL A 161 46.36 -6.53 38.20
N ALA A 162 45.11 -6.89 38.54
CA ALA A 162 44.49 -6.51 39.80
C ALA A 162 45.15 -7.19 41.01
N ALA A 163 45.54 -8.46 40.87
CA ALA A 163 46.33 -9.18 41.88
C ALA A 163 47.71 -8.52 42.07
N VAL A 164 48.44 -8.27 40.98
CA VAL A 164 49.72 -7.55 41.00
C VAL A 164 49.58 -6.15 41.61
N ARG A 165 48.48 -5.43 41.33
CA ARG A 165 48.22 -4.11 41.90
C ARG A 165 47.94 -4.16 43.41
N ASN A 166 47.27 -5.20 43.89
CA ASN A 166 47.05 -5.41 45.33
C ASN A 166 48.37 -5.76 46.02
N ASP A 167 49.23 -6.56 45.39
CA ASP A 167 50.58 -6.83 45.88
C ASP A 167 51.44 -5.56 45.90
N MET A 168 51.34 -4.72 44.86
CA MET A 168 52.03 -3.43 44.79
C MET A 168 51.51 -2.45 45.85
N LYS A 169 50.21 -2.49 46.20
CA LYS A 169 49.63 -1.71 47.29
C LYS A 169 50.07 -2.24 48.65
N ALA A 170 50.15 -3.56 48.83
CA ALA A 170 50.69 -4.17 50.04
C ALA A 170 52.17 -3.79 50.23
N LEU A 171 52.94 -3.82 49.14
CA LEU A 171 54.32 -3.34 49.09
C LEU A 171 54.40 -1.84 49.37
N ALA A 172 53.51 -1.02 48.78
CA ALA A 172 53.47 0.42 49.03
C ALA A 172 53.05 0.75 50.47
N LEU A 173 52.17 -0.05 51.09
CA LEU A 173 51.82 0.06 52.50
C LEU A 173 52.99 -0.33 53.39
N ALA A 174 53.75 -1.38 53.02
CA ALA A 174 54.98 -1.77 53.71
C ALA A 174 56.09 -0.71 53.56
N VAL A 175 56.24 -0.13 52.38
CA VAL A 175 57.15 0.99 52.12
C VAL A 175 56.68 2.24 52.86
N HIS A 176 55.37 2.47 52.99
CA HIS A 176 54.82 3.61 53.71
C HIS A 176 54.86 3.42 55.24
N THR A 177 54.82 2.19 55.77
CA THR A 177 55.09 1.94 57.20
C THR A 177 56.57 2.06 57.51
N VAL A 178 57.46 1.66 56.59
CA VAL A 178 58.90 1.96 56.66
C VAL A 178 59.16 3.47 56.55
N ALA A 179 58.45 4.16 55.65
CA ALA A 179 58.52 5.61 55.51
C ALA A 179 57.86 6.34 56.68
N LYS A 180 56.86 5.79 57.39
CA LYS A 180 56.32 6.38 58.63
C LYS A 180 57.25 6.23 59.84
N GLY A 181 58.32 5.43 59.72
CA GLY A 181 59.51 5.53 60.57
C GLY A 181 60.42 6.72 60.21
N GLN A 182 60.10 7.48 59.16
CA GLN A 182 60.79 8.69 58.74
C GLN A 182 59.77 9.85 58.58
N ALA A 183 59.94 10.88 59.40
CA ALA A 183 59.14 12.09 59.35
C ALA A 183 59.03 12.66 57.92
N GLY A 184 57.81 13.04 57.53
CA GLY A 184 57.53 13.99 56.45
C GLY A 184 58.17 13.68 55.10
N VAL A 185 57.54 12.83 54.28
CA VAL A 185 57.79 12.87 52.84
C VAL A 185 57.17 14.16 52.32
N HIS A 186 57.95 15.24 52.38
CA HIS A 186 57.75 16.39 51.53
C HIS A 186 57.85 15.88 50.10
N LEU A 187 56.69 15.65 49.46
CA LEU A 187 56.65 15.53 48.00
C LEU A 187 57.31 16.81 47.48
N SER A 188 58.48 16.65 46.84
CA SER A 188 59.22 17.79 46.33
C SER A 188 58.32 18.57 45.39
N ALA A 189 58.37 19.91 45.45
CA ALA A 189 57.59 20.77 44.56
C ALA A 189 57.76 20.37 43.09
N GLN A 190 58.96 19.89 42.72
CA GLN A 190 59.27 19.34 41.40
C GLN A 190 58.44 18.10 41.02
N THR A 191 58.18 17.19 41.96
CA THR A 191 57.33 16.01 41.69
C THR A 191 55.88 16.44 41.47
N LEU A 192 55.38 17.39 42.27
CA LEU A 192 54.04 17.95 42.08
C LEU A 192 53.91 18.69 40.74
N GLU A 193 54.94 19.45 40.36
CA GLU A 193 55.01 20.16 39.09
C GLU A 193 55.03 19.19 37.90
N GLY A 194 55.81 18.12 37.98
CA GLY A 194 55.81 17.06 36.96
C GLY A 194 54.45 16.38 36.81
N MET A 195 53.75 16.12 37.92
CA MET A 195 52.38 15.58 37.87
C MET A 195 51.39 16.59 37.30
N ALA A 196 51.52 17.88 37.62
CA ALA A 196 50.68 18.94 37.06
C ALA A 196 50.87 19.04 35.54
N SER A 197 52.12 19.02 35.05
CA SER A 197 52.43 19.05 33.62
C SER A 197 51.85 17.84 32.90
N SER A 198 52.04 16.63 33.45
CA SER A 198 51.50 15.40 32.85
C SER A 198 49.97 15.41 32.76
N LEU A 199 49.28 15.98 33.75
CA LEU A 199 47.81 16.13 33.70
C LEU A 199 47.35 17.12 32.63
N VAL A 200 48.12 18.18 32.36
CA VAL A 200 47.85 19.10 31.25
C VAL A 200 47.99 18.39 29.92
N ASP A 201 49.05 17.60 29.73
CA ASP A 201 49.29 16.87 28.48
C ASP A 201 48.21 15.82 28.23
N ILE A 202 47.78 15.10 29.27
CA ILE A 202 46.66 14.13 29.18
C ILE A 202 45.36 14.84 28.81
N ALA A 203 45.08 16.00 29.40
CA ALA A 203 43.89 16.78 29.08
C ALA A 203 43.90 17.27 27.62
N ALA A 204 45.06 17.71 27.12
CA ALA A 204 45.24 18.14 25.74
C ALA A 204 45.08 16.95 24.76
N PHE A 205 45.66 15.80 25.07
CA PHE A 205 45.53 14.59 24.25
C PHE A 205 44.08 14.10 24.14
N ILE A 206 43.35 14.07 25.26
CA ILE A 206 41.92 13.69 25.25
C ILE A 206 41.11 14.65 24.40
N GLU A 207 41.38 15.96 24.50
CA GLU A 207 40.71 16.98 23.68
C GLU A 207 41.03 16.79 22.18
N GLU A 208 42.27 16.48 21.81
CA GLU A 208 42.67 16.19 20.43
C GLU A 208 41.97 14.95 19.87
N VAL A 209 41.94 13.84 20.62
CA VAL A 209 41.26 12.59 20.22
C VAL A 209 39.76 12.82 20.01
N GLU A 210 39.09 13.52 20.92
CA GLU A 210 37.67 13.88 20.78
C GLU A 210 37.42 14.71 19.50
N THR A 211 38.37 15.59 19.15
CA THR A 211 38.28 16.43 17.95
C THR A 211 38.45 15.60 16.67
N LEU A 212 39.37 14.64 16.67
CA LEU A 212 39.65 13.77 15.52
C LEU A 212 38.54 12.75 15.25
N GLU A 213 37.91 12.22 16.30
CA GLU A 213 36.84 11.22 16.15
C GLU A 213 35.49 11.83 15.72
N GLY A 214 35.41 13.16 15.61
CA GLY A 214 34.17 13.85 15.24
C GLY A 214 33.04 13.58 16.22
N LEU A 215 33.37 13.18 17.45
CA LEU A 215 32.46 13.03 18.57
C LEU A 215 32.04 14.44 18.98
N GLU A 216 31.12 15.03 18.23
CA GLU A 216 30.47 16.27 18.60
C GLU A 216 29.99 16.13 20.04
N ARG A 217 30.40 17.06 20.90
CA ARG A 217 30.15 17.08 22.35
C ARG A 217 28.64 16.99 22.63
N ARG A 218 28.10 15.77 22.62
CA ARG A 218 26.66 15.51 22.59
C ARG A 218 26.12 15.59 24.01
N GLY A 219 25.84 16.80 24.46
CA GLY A 219 25.10 17.04 25.70
C GLY A 219 25.98 17.22 26.94
N SER A 220 26.23 18.49 27.27
CA SER A 220 26.30 19.04 28.63
C SER A 220 27.35 18.56 29.64
N ASP A 221 28.22 17.58 29.40
CA ASP A 221 29.27 17.25 30.38
C ASP A 221 30.71 17.49 29.91
N PRO A 222 31.13 18.76 29.72
CA PRO A 222 32.54 19.15 29.56
C PRO A 222 33.38 18.91 30.84
N ARG A 223 32.88 18.15 31.82
CA ARG A 223 33.44 18.07 33.17
C ARG A 223 34.70 17.23 33.28
N GLY A 224 34.93 16.25 32.39
CA GLY A 224 36.11 15.37 32.51
C GLY A 224 37.42 16.13 32.32
N VAL A 225 37.65 16.61 31.09
CA VAL A 225 38.86 17.36 30.70
C VAL A 225 39.03 18.61 31.56
N GLU A 226 37.96 19.36 31.82
CA GLU A 226 38.03 20.59 32.60
C GLU A 226 38.32 20.34 34.09
N LYS A 227 37.91 19.19 34.66
CA LYS A 227 38.32 18.80 36.02
C LYS A 227 39.81 18.47 36.08
N ILE A 228 40.34 17.79 35.07
CA ILE A 228 41.76 17.46 34.98
C ILE A 228 42.59 18.74 34.87
N ARG A 229 42.17 19.67 34.00
CA ARG A 229 42.80 20.99 33.86
C ARG A 229 42.75 21.79 35.16
N LYS A 230 41.60 21.83 35.85
CA LYS A 230 41.46 22.48 37.17
C LYS A 230 42.32 21.83 38.25
N LEU A 231 42.48 20.51 38.23
CA LEU A 231 43.34 19.80 39.17
C LEU A 231 44.81 20.13 38.92
N ALA A 232 45.25 20.13 37.65
CA ALA A 232 46.60 20.51 37.26
C ALA A 232 46.93 21.94 37.72
N LEU A 233 46.01 22.89 37.51
CA LEU A 233 46.15 24.27 37.98
C LEU A 233 46.30 24.36 39.50
N LYS A 234 45.52 23.58 40.26
CA LYS A 234 45.64 23.52 41.73
C LYS A 234 46.97 22.94 42.18
N LEU A 235 47.47 21.91 41.50
CA LEU A 235 48.77 21.33 41.81
C LEU A 235 49.89 22.32 41.50
N HIS A 236 49.78 23.05 40.39
CA HIS A 236 50.74 24.09 40.03
C HIS A 236 50.71 25.25 41.04
N SER A 237 49.54 25.66 41.54
CA SER A 237 49.44 26.70 42.57
C SER A 237 50.01 26.25 43.93
N VAL A 238 49.86 24.98 44.28
CA VAL A 238 50.46 24.40 45.49
C VAL A 238 51.97 24.25 45.35
N ALA A 239 52.46 23.85 44.17
CA ALA A 239 53.89 23.72 43.90
C ALA A 239 54.61 25.07 43.81
N GLY A 240 53.96 26.07 43.21
CA GLY A 240 54.50 27.41 42.99
C GLY A 240 54.30 28.38 44.16
N SER A 241 53.51 28.02 45.17
CA SER A 241 53.40 28.80 46.41
C SER A 241 54.74 28.75 47.14
N PRO A 242 55.55 29.85 47.16
CA PRO A 242 56.74 29.86 48.00
C PRO A 242 56.31 29.58 49.44
N PRO A 243 57.08 28.81 50.22
CA PRO A 243 56.75 28.51 51.60
C PRO A 243 56.59 29.85 52.32
N GLN A 244 55.35 30.21 52.67
CA GLN A 244 55.11 31.46 53.38
C GLN A 244 55.94 31.39 54.65
N PRO A 245 56.86 32.34 54.87
CA PRO A 245 57.59 32.40 56.12
C PRO A 245 56.53 32.54 57.19
N GLN A 246 56.36 31.48 57.99
CA GLN A 246 55.44 31.48 59.13
C GLN A 246 55.81 32.72 59.94
N MET A 247 54.96 33.75 59.88
CA MET A 247 55.03 34.88 60.79
C MET A 247 54.80 34.27 62.16
N ARG A 248 55.90 33.97 62.84
CA ARG A 248 55.90 33.65 64.25
C ARG A 248 55.18 34.80 64.92
N ASP A 249 54.02 34.51 65.50
CA ASP A 249 53.29 35.39 66.40
C ASP A 249 54.25 35.96 67.43
N SER A 250 54.72 37.19 67.18
CA SER A 250 55.44 38.02 68.14
C SER A 250 54.45 38.66 69.12
N SER A 251 53.59 37.84 69.71
CA SER A 251 52.63 38.20 70.76
C SER A 251 53.16 37.79 72.13
N GLN A 252 54.46 38.00 72.38
CA GLN A 252 55.06 38.00 73.71
C GLN A 252 55.82 39.32 73.93
N GLN A 253 55.06 40.40 74.08
CA GLN A 253 55.50 41.64 74.75
C GLN A 253 54.26 42.52 74.76
N THR A 254 53.56 42.73 75.86
CA THR A 254 53.95 43.72 76.87
C THR A 254 52.83 43.76 77.91
N GLN A 255 53.17 43.70 79.20
CA GLN A 255 52.69 44.55 80.32
C GLN A 255 52.79 43.75 81.64
N VAL A 256 53.88 44.00 82.38
CA VAL A 256 54.01 44.83 83.61
C VAL A 256 53.45 44.13 84.84
#